data_AF-A0A7V1IF18-F1
#
_entry.id   AF-A0A7V1IF18-F1
#
_cell.length_a   1.000
_cell.length_b   1.000
_cell.length_c   1.000
_cell.angle_alpha   90.00
_cell.angle_beta   90.00
_cell.angle_gamma   90.00
#
_symmetry.space_group_name_H-M   'P 1'
#
loop_
_entity.id
_entity.type
_entity.pdbx_description
1 polymer ?
#
loop_
_entity_poly.entity_id
_entity_poly.type
_entity_poly.pdbx_seq_one_letter_code
_entity_poly.pdbx_strand_id
1 'polypeptide(L)'
;MSLTTRMNRVFRRFRVSPLTILPLLAGLVFSAFPMTAGAQYFGQNKVNYKVFDWYYIKTEHFDIYHPKGSYKIAEFAGRVAEESLREIQESFGYTLKGRIIFVVYPSHNSFQNTNVGGGSPGESTGGFTEFLKNRVIIPYQGSYEAFRHVIHHELTHAVMLRMLYGEGVQSIITGISRMPLPIWFIEGLAEYESQGGWSNEADMYLRDAIVNDYLPPIPRLSGYFIYKGGESILYYLDRRYGSQKVGELLRQIRRNRDFGSAVKEAIGVNLEELSKRWHRYLKREIWPSAAPFESPEDFALKITDHEKWWNFVNTSPALSPDGDRLAILSDKNDYPSIYLVNTITGKVERRLVKGENIYVFEQLLWLRPWIDWSPDGREIVFVVESNGEDALYTMDVETGKITREYYFGLDGLFSPVWSPKGDRIAFAAYKDGQSDIYMVDVDDPGSLTKLTDDIFSDYDPAWDPTGSRLLFVSDRGDNLEPVPADFPMWEHEYRRIDLYMADLPTGKLRRLTDDAYEERTPKWTPRENVISFVSDRNGAYNLYLMDLPSGDSWAVTDVVTGVFTPSWSKSGTVAFSSFYNAGYDIFLYKNPFDPDRRKSPTLTGYQKKLRMQDESQSLAAEGFGRPVAPDEG
;
A
#
# COMPACT_ATOMS: atom_id res chain seq x y z
N MET A 1 -13.03 -6.95 -7.32
CA MET A 1 -13.82 -6.17 -6.30
C MET A 1 -15.23 -5.71 -6.75
N SER A 2 -15.80 -6.15 -7.89
CA SER A 2 -16.98 -5.48 -8.49
C SER A 2 -18.39 -6.03 -8.16
N LEU A 3 -18.53 -7.16 -7.44
CA LEU A 3 -19.86 -7.73 -7.11
C LEU A 3 -20.28 -7.53 -5.64
N THR A 4 -19.33 -7.51 -4.71
CA THR A 4 -19.59 -7.40 -3.26
C THR A 4 -19.99 -5.99 -2.83
N THR A 5 -19.51 -4.96 -3.53
CA THR A 5 -19.79 -3.54 -3.23
C THR A 5 -21.25 -3.15 -3.51
N ARG A 6 -21.92 -3.84 -4.44
CA ARG A 6 -23.35 -3.61 -4.75
C ARG A 6 -24.32 -4.18 -3.70
N MET A 7 -23.98 -5.29 -3.05
CA MET A 7 -24.91 -5.96 -2.12
C MET A 7 -25.10 -5.21 -0.80
N ASN A 8 -24.10 -4.49 -0.31
CA ASN A 8 -24.16 -3.83 1.01
C ASN A 8 -24.94 -2.51 1.03
N ARG A 9 -25.31 -1.92 -0.13
CA ARG A 9 -26.04 -0.63 -0.18
C ARG A 9 -27.54 -0.74 -0.50
N VAL A 10 -28.07 -1.94 -0.79
CA VAL A 10 -29.52 -2.15 -1.03
C VAL A 10 -30.36 -2.02 0.26
N PHE A 11 -29.77 -2.15 1.45
CA PHE A 11 -30.52 -2.12 2.72
C PHE A 11 -30.84 -0.72 3.27
N ARG A 12 -30.45 0.37 2.60
CA ARG A 12 -30.62 1.74 3.16
C ARG A 12 -31.96 2.43 2.83
N ARG A 13 -32.91 1.76 2.16
CA ARG A 13 -34.23 2.35 1.85
C ARG A 13 -35.39 1.35 1.90
N PHE A 14 -35.78 0.88 3.08
CA PHE A 14 -37.19 0.56 3.36
C PHE A 14 -37.50 0.79 4.85
N ARG A 15 -38.02 1.99 5.15
CA ARG A 15 -38.83 2.25 6.35
C ARG A 15 -40.28 2.31 5.88
N VAL A 16 -41.08 1.32 6.23
CA VAL A 16 -42.55 1.42 6.21
C VAL A 16 -43.06 0.86 7.53
N SER A 17 -43.90 1.65 8.20
CA SER A 17 -44.54 1.39 9.50
C SER A 17 -45.63 0.29 9.41
N PRO A 18 -46.07 -0.28 10.54
CA PRO A 18 -46.66 -1.61 10.61
C PRO A 18 -48.19 -1.57 10.55
N LEU A 19 -48.83 -2.51 9.83
CA LEU A 19 -50.13 -3.07 10.23
C LEU A 19 -50.56 -4.24 9.34
N THR A 20 -51.18 -5.22 10.01
CA THR A 20 -52.08 -6.29 9.55
C THR A 20 -51.51 -7.68 9.23
N ILE A 21 -52.06 -8.62 9.99
CA ILE A 21 -51.84 -10.07 10.11
C ILE A 21 -52.85 -10.78 9.17
N LEU A 22 -52.44 -11.78 8.39
CA LEU A 22 -52.87 -13.20 8.43
C LEU A 22 -52.35 -14.00 7.21
N PRO A 23 -52.21 -15.34 7.34
CA PRO A 23 -51.38 -16.20 6.49
C PRO A 23 -52.18 -16.97 5.43
N LEU A 24 -51.54 -17.47 4.38
CA LEU A 24 -52.04 -18.63 3.65
C LEU A 24 -50.95 -19.41 2.91
N LEU A 25 -51.09 -20.72 3.05
CA LEU A 25 -50.25 -21.83 2.64
C LEU A 25 -50.19 -22.08 1.12
N ALA A 26 -49.08 -22.74 0.76
CA ALA A 26 -48.94 -23.85 -0.19
C ALA A 26 -49.05 -23.58 -1.71
N GLY A 27 -47.99 -23.99 -2.41
CA GLY A 27 -47.95 -24.09 -3.87
C GLY A 27 -46.59 -24.57 -4.36
N LEU A 28 -46.23 -25.82 -4.04
CA LEU A 28 -45.16 -26.59 -4.67
C LEU A 28 -45.34 -26.58 -6.20
N VAL A 29 -44.43 -25.95 -6.94
CA VAL A 29 -44.16 -26.29 -8.34
C VAL A 29 -42.66 -26.47 -8.49
N PHE A 30 -42.26 -27.73 -8.45
CA PHE A 30 -41.02 -28.24 -9.02
C PHE A 30 -40.91 -27.75 -10.47
N SER A 31 -39.94 -26.89 -10.75
CA SER A 31 -39.37 -26.76 -12.09
C SER A 31 -37.88 -27.06 -11.96
N ALA A 32 -37.53 -28.24 -12.48
CA ALA A 32 -36.18 -28.74 -12.59
C ALA A 32 -35.34 -27.75 -13.41
N PHE A 33 -34.47 -27.00 -12.74
CA PHE A 33 -33.30 -26.45 -13.40
C PHE A 33 -32.30 -27.59 -13.57
N PRO A 34 -31.85 -27.90 -14.80
CA PRO A 34 -30.81 -28.90 -15.00
C PRO A 34 -29.57 -28.46 -14.21
N MET A 35 -29.10 -29.33 -13.32
CA MET A 35 -27.73 -29.29 -12.83
C MET A 35 -26.82 -29.31 -14.06
N THR A 36 -26.32 -28.15 -14.46
CA THR A 36 -25.15 -28.08 -15.33
C THR A 36 -24.00 -28.63 -14.50
N ALA A 37 -23.63 -29.86 -14.81
CA ALA A 37 -22.37 -30.46 -14.39
C ALA A 37 -21.27 -29.41 -14.56
N GLY A 38 -20.45 -29.24 -13.52
CA GLY A 38 -19.36 -28.29 -13.50
C GLY A 38 -18.51 -28.45 -14.75
N ALA A 39 -18.62 -27.50 -15.66
CA ALA A 39 -17.62 -27.28 -16.68
C ALA A 39 -16.36 -26.81 -15.95
N GLN A 40 -15.52 -27.79 -15.63
CA GLN A 40 -14.13 -27.58 -15.26
C GLN A 40 -13.50 -26.81 -16.43
N TYR A 41 -13.31 -25.49 -16.26
CA TYR A 41 -12.58 -24.66 -17.20
C TYR A 41 -11.14 -25.18 -17.24
N PHE A 42 -10.89 -26.08 -18.18
CA PHE A 42 -9.58 -26.64 -18.48
C PHE A 42 -8.96 -25.81 -19.60
N GLY A 43 -7.79 -25.24 -19.34
CA GLY A 43 -6.85 -24.79 -20.37
C GLY A 43 -7.23 -23.54 -21.16
N GLN A 44 -6.89 -22.37 -20.62
CA GLN A 44 -6.14 -21.42 -21.44
C GLN A 44 -4.67 -21.59 -21.06
N ASN A 45 -3.83 -21.96 -22.01
CA ASN A 45 -2.38 -21.92 -21.80
C ASN A 45 -2.02 -20.47 -21.48
N LYS A 46 -1.45 -20.22 -20.30
CA LYS A 46 -0.74 -18.97 -20.05
C LYS A 46 0.40 -18.90 -21.07
N VAL A 47 0.41 -17.86 -21.91
CA VAL A 47 1.51 -17.66 -22.84
C VAL A 47 2.70 -17.23 -21.99
N ASN A 48 3.67 -18.12 -21.81
CA ASN A 48 4.89 -17.78 -21.10
C ASN A 48 5.90 -17.20 -22.07
N TYR A 49 6.34 -15.99 -21.80
CA TYR A 49 7.35 -15.31 -22.60
C TYR A 49 8.78 -15.50 -22.07
N LYS A 50 8.98 -16.12 -20.89
CA LYS A 50 10.30 -16.30 -20.23
C LYS A 50 10.56 -17.75 -19.79
N VAL A 51 11.80 -18.22 -19.96
CA VAL A 51 12.34 -19.48 -19.39
C VAL A 51 13.38 -19.11 -18.34
N PHE A 52 13.27 -19.68 -17.13
CA PHE A 52 14.16 -19.37 -16.01
C PHE A 52 15.12 -20.52 -15.70
N ASP A 53 16.40 -20.18 -15.52
CA ASP A 53 17.38 -21.06 -14.88
C ASP A 53 17.27 -20.91 -13.36
N TRP A 54 16.75 -21.93 -12.69
CA TRP A 54 16.47 -21.90 -11.25
C TRP A 54 17.66 -22.36 -10.40
N TYR A 55 17.90 -21.64 -9.32
CA TYR A 55 18.85 -21.93 -8.25
C TYR A 55 18.08 -21.94 -6.92
N TYR A 56 18.71 -22.41 -5.84
CA TYR A 56 18.11 -22.29 -4.51
C TYR A 56 19.14 -22.04 -3.42
N ILE A 57 18.73 -21.29 -2.40
CA ILE A 57 19.44 -21.09 -1.14
C ILE A 57 18.77 -21.95 -0.07
N LYS A 58 19.57 -22.56 0.80
CA LYS A 58 19.10 -23.41 1.89
C LYS A 58 19.38 -22.74 3.23
N THR A 59 18.33 -22.43 3.99
CA THR A 59 18.44 -21.95 5.38
C THR A 59 18.12 -23.07 6.38
N GLU A 60 17.89 -22.77 7.65
CA GLU A 60 17.47 -23.77 8.65
C GLU A 60 16.06 -24.29 8.31
N HIS A 61 15.12 -23.38 8.08
CA HIS A 61 13.70 -23.68 7.90
C HIS A 61 13.19 -23.52 6.46
N PHE A 62 13.99 -22.99 5.53
CA PHE A 62 13.50 -22.62 4.20
C PHE A 62 14.37 -23.06 3.03
N ASP A 63 13.72 -23.49 1.94
CA ASP A 63 14.35 -23.65 0.63
C ASP A 63 13.91 -22.48 -0.26
N ILE A 64 14.81 -21.53 -0.52
CA ILE A 64 14.52 -20.31 -1.27
C ILE A 64 14.93 -20.49 -2.74
N TYR A 65 13.98 -20.76 -3.62
CA TYR A 65 14.21 -20.85 -5.06
C TYR A 65 14.21 -19.47 -5.70
N HIS A 66 15.15 -19.23 -6.60
CA HIS A 66 15.26 -17.97 -7.33
C HIS A 66 15.86 -18.18 -8.73
N PRO A 67 15.55 -17.33 -9.72
CA PRO A 67 16.21 -17.39 -11.00
C PRO A 67 17.66 -16.88 -10.93
N LYS A 68 18.46 -17.21 -11.94
CA LYS A 68 19.80 -16.65 -12.15
C LYS A 68 19.74 -15.12 -12.09
N GLY A 69 20.70 -14.50 -11.40
CA GLY A 69 20.78 -13.04 -11.23
C GLY A 69 20.09 -12.51 -9.97
N SER A 70 19.15 -13.26 -9.38
CA SER A 70 18.36 -12.80 -8.22
C SER A 70 18.88 -13.29 -6.86
N TYR A 71 20.17 -13.68 -6.77
CA TYR A 71 20.74 -14.26 -5.54
C TYR A 71 20.63 -13.32 -4.34
N LYS A 72 20.94 -12.02 -4.49
CA LYS A 72 20.94 -11.07 -3.37
C LYS A 72 19.56 -10.91 -2.72
N ILE A 73 18.52 -10.86 -3.54
CA ILE A 73 17.13 -10.76 -3.08
C ILE A 73 16.70 -12.06 -2.42
N ALA A 74 17.13 -13.21 -2.97
CA ALA A 74 16.88 -14.51 -2.36
C ALA A 74 17.61 -14.66 -1.00
N GLU A 75 18.84 -14.14 -0.88
CA GLU A 75 19.58 -14.11 0.38
C GLU A 75 18.86 -13.23 1.41
N PHE A 76 18.47 -12.01 1.02
CA PHE A 76 17.66 -11.13 1.86
C PHE A 76 16.38 -11.84 2.31
N ALA A 77 15.65 -12.46 1.37
CA ALA A 77 14.42 -13.18 1.67
C ALA A 77 14.63 -14.32 2.67
N GLY A 78 15.72 -15.07 2.53
CA GLY A 78 16.09 -16.14 3.46
C GLY A 78 16.31 -15.61 4.88
N ARG A 79 16.99 -14.48 5.04
CA ARG A 79 17.22 -13.85 6.35
C ARG A 79 15.94 -13.30 6.97
N VAL A 80 15.14 -12.58 6.18
CA VAL A 80 13.81 -12.09 6.60
C VAL A 80 12.93 -13.24 7.07
N ALA A 81 12.88 -14.34 6.30
CA ALA A 81 12.01 -15.46 6.61
C ALA A 81 12.40 -16.13 7.93
N GLU A 82 13.70 -16.26 8.23
CA GLU A 82 14.18 -16.81 9.50
C GLU A 82 13.89 -15.89 10.70
N GLU A 83 14.04 -14.58 10.54
CA GLU A 83 13.65 -13.60 11.58
C GLU A 83 12.13 -13.61 11.81
N SER A 84 11.35 -13.50 10.73
CA SER A 84 9.88 -13.52 10.78
C SER A 84 9.36 -14.82 11.40
N LEU A 85 9.97 -15.97 11.08
CA LEU A 85 9.58 -17.24 11.69
C LEU A 85 9.80 -17.22 13.20
N ARG A 86 10.90 -16.62 13.68
CA ARG A 86 11.18 -16.52 15.11
C ARG A 86 10.06 -15.75 15.82
N GLU A 87 9.70 -14.59 15.28
CA GLU A 87 8.64 -13.72 15.80
C GLU A 87 7.28 -14.44 15.82
N ILE A 88 6.89 -15.04 14.69
CA ILE A 88 5.61 -15.76 14.56
C ILE A 88 5.54 -16.95 15.53
N GLN A 89 6.61 -17.73 15.66
CA GLN A 89 6.64 -18.88 16.57
C GLN A 89 6.53 -18.46 18.04
N GLU A 90 7.13 -17.33 18.41
CA GLU A 90 7.00 -16.74 19.74
C GLU A 90 5.56 -16.27 20.00
N SER A 91 4.99 -15.48 19.09
CA SER A 91 3.60 -15.00 19.20
C SER A 91 2.60 -16.16 19.31
N PHE A 92 2.78 -17.21 18.50
CA PHE A 92 1.82 -18.32 18.42
C PHE A 92 2.04 -19.36 19.53
N GLY A 93 3.25 -19.41 20.10
CA GLY A 93 3.69 -20.51 20.96
C GLY A 93 3.69 -21.84 20.19
N TYR A 94 4.15 -21.83 18.94
CA TYR A 94 4.15 -22.98 18.04
C TYR A 94 5.53 -23.13 17.39
N THR A 95 6.04 -24.35 17.31
CA THR A 95 7.29 -24.65 16.59
C THR A 95 6.95 -25.29 15.25
N LEU A 96 7.41 -24.65 14.18
CA LEU A 96 7.32 -25.17 12.82
C LEU A 96 8.11 -26.47 12.72
N LYS A 97 7.51 -27.46 12.07
CA LYS A 97 8.17 -28.72 11.73
C LYS A 97 8.41 -28.77 10.23
N GLY A 98 9.57 -29.29 9.85
CA GLY A 98 9.99 -29.35 8.45
C GLY A 98 10.29 -27.98 7.83
N ARG A 99 10.46 -27.96 6.51
CA ARG A 99 10.84 -26.77 5.75
C ARG A 99 9.65 -26.19 4.97
N ILE A 100 9.70 -24.89 4.69
CA ILE A 100 8.79 -24.21 3.76
C ILE A 100 9.58 -23.81 2.51
N ILE A 101 8.97 -23.98 1.35
CA ILE A 101 9.57 -23.58 0.08
C ILE A 101 9.19 -22.12 -0.19
N PHE A 102 10.17 -21.27 -0.48
CA PHE A 102 9.96 -19.95 -1.06
C PHE A 102 10.32 -19.97 -2.53
N VAL A 103 9.55 -19.29 -3.36
CA VAL A 103 9.88 -19.02 -4.76
C VAL A 103 9.89 -17.51 -4.94
N VAL A 104 11.09 -16.95 -5.05
CA VAL A 104 11.32 -15.51 -5.18
C VAL A 104 11.47 -15.18 -6.66
N TYR A 105 10.64 -14.25 -7.13
CA TYR A 105 10.75 -13.67 -8.46
C TYR A 105 11.38 -12.28 -8.40
N PRO A 106 12.23 -11.89 -9.36
CA PRO A 106 12.83 -10.55 -9.40
C PRO A 106 11.82 -9.44 -9.69
N SER A 107 10.61 -9.78 -10.16
CA SER A 107 9.61 -8.81 -10.58
C SER A 107 8.18 -9.37 -10.58
N HIS A 108 7.19 -8.47 -10.49
CA HIS A 108 5.78 -8.82 -10.68
C HIS A 108 5.53 -9.40 -12.07
N ASN A 109 6.11 -8.80 -13.13
CA ASN A 109 5.99 -9.32 -14.50
C ASN A 109 6.60 -10.72 -14.66
N SER A 110 7.74 -11.00 -14.03
CA SER A 110 8.31 -12.36 -14.02
C SER A 110 7.41 -13.37 -13.30
N PHE A 111 6.77 -12.93 -12.22
CA PHE A 111 5.80 -13.72 -11.48
C PHE A 111 4.51 -13.97 -12.28
N GLN A 112 3.98 -12.98 -13.01
CA GLN A 112 2.86 -13.19 -13.91
C GLN A 112 3.21 -14.15 -15.05
N ASN A 113 4.46 -14.21 -15.50
CA ASN A 113 4.92 -15.12 -16.56
C ASN A 113 5.22 -16.56 -16.09
N THR A 114 4.77 -16.97 -14.90
CA THR A 114 5.08 -18.30 -14.35
C THR A 114 3.99 -19.37 -14.56
N ASN A 115 4.44 -20.61 -14.82
CA ASN A 115 3.66 -21.86 -14.74
C ASN A 115 3.59 -22.43 -13.31
N VAL A 116 4.24 -21.79 -12.35
CA VAL A 116 4.38 -22.25 -10.97
C VAL A 116 3.08 -21.98 -10.19
N GLY A 117 1.88 -22.02 -10.81
CA GLY A 117 0.58 -21.91 -10.14
C GLY A 117 -0.51 -22.61 -10.95
N GLY A 118 -1.37 -23.40 -10.29
CA GLY A 118 -2.47 -24.14 -10.95
C GLY A 118 -3.77 -23.36 -11.15
N GLY A 119 -3.77 -22.05 -10.86
CA GLY A 119 -4.93 -21.17 -10.98
C GLY A 119 -4.49 -19.72 -11.14
N SER A 120 -5.38 -18.87 -11.66
CA SER A 120 -5.16 -17.43 -11.70
C SER A 120 -4.90 -16.93 -10.27
N PRO A 121 -3.85 -16.13 -10.02
CA PRO A 121 -3.71 -15.42 -8.75
C PRO A 121 -5.03 -14.69 -8.47
N GLY A 122 -5.54 -14.80 -7.24
CA GLY A 122 -6.65 -13.94 -6.82
C GLY A 122 -6.22 -12.48 -7.00
N GLU A 123 -7.11 -11.67 -7.56
CA GLU A 123 -6.94 -10.22 -7.68
C GLU A 123 -6.42 -9.63 -6.34
N SER A 124 -5.32 -8.87 -6.38
CA SER A 124 -4.64 -8.20 -5.25
C SER A 124 -3.71 -9.07 -4.39
N THR A 125 -2.61 -9.60 -4.94
CA THR A 125 -1.57 -10.22 -4.10
C THR A 125 -0.18 -9.88 -4.61
N GLY A 126 0.55 -8.98 -3.90
CA GLY A 126 1.97 -8.69 -4.12
C GLY A 126 2.92 -9.86 -3.80
N GLY A 127 2.39 -11.09 -3.80
CA GLY A 127 2.92 -12.36 -3.32
C GLY A 127 1.74 -13.18 -2.79
N PHE A 128 1.70 -14.50 -3.02
CA PHE A 128 0.67 -15.36 -2.44
C PHE A 128 1.24 -16.70 -1.99
N THR A 129 0.68 -17.21 -0.90
CA THR A 129 0.93 -18.58 -0.45
C THR A 129 0.08 -19.54 -1.27
N GLU A 130 0.71 -20.39 -2.09
CA GLU A 130 0.04 -21.50 -2.75
C GLU A 130 -0.11 -22.64 -1.73
N PHE A 131 -1.14 -22.53 -0.88
CA PHE A 131 -1.43 -23.49 0.20
C PHE A 131 -1.45 -24.94 -0.27
N LEU A 132 -1.86 -25.17 -1.54
CA LEU A 132 -1.95 -26.48 -2.18
C LEU A 132 -0.61 -27.12 -2.54
N LYS A 133 0.49 -26.36 -2.55
CA LYS A 133 1.83 -26.86 -2.91
C LYS A 133 2.90 -26.55 -1.87
N ASN A 134 2.49 -26.09 -0.68
CA ASN A 134 3.38 -25.84 0.45
C ASN A 134 4.53 -24.88 0.11
N ARG A 135 4.21 -23.82 -0.65
CA ARG A 135 5.18 -22.83 -1.07
C ARG A 135 4.63 -21.41 -0.98
N VAL A 136 5.50 -20.49 -0.59
CA VAL A 136 5.27 -19.06 -0.58
C VAL A 136 5.90 -18.49 -1.85
N ILE A 137 5.11 -17.77 -2.65
CA ILE A 137 5.58 -17.21 -3.92
C ILE A 137 5.53 -15.70 -3.83
N ILE A 138 6.67 -15.03 -4.02
CA ILE A 138 6.78 -13.60 -3.79
C ILE A 138 7.57 -12.92 -4.92
N PRO A 139 6.99 -11.94 -5.63
CA PRO A 139 7.72 -11.01 -6.46
C PRO A 139 8.38 -9.91 -5.61
N TYR A 140 9.60 -9.54 -5.96
CA TYR A 140 10.16 -8.26 -5.54
C TYR A 140 9.53 -7.12 -6.37
N GLN A 141 9.07 -6.06 -5.70
CA GLN A 141 8.37 -4.93 -6.33
C GLN A 141 9.14 -3.61 -6.20
N GLY A 142 10.47 -3.72 -6.08
CA GLY A 142 11.37 -2.57 -6.03
C GLY A 142 11.67 -2.05 -4.63
N SER A 143 11.07 -2.58 -3.55
CA SER A 143 11.23 -2.10 -2.15
C SER A 143 11.61 -3.22 -1.21
N TYR A 144 12.68 -3.03 -0.41
CA TYR A 144 13.09 -3.99 0.61
C TYR A 144 12.12 -4.07 1.78
N GLU A 145 11.60 -2.96 2.30
CA GLU A 145 10.62 -3.01 3.40
C GLU A 145 9.29 -3.63 2.94
N ALA A 146 8.79 -3.27 1.75
CA ALA A 146 7.58 -3.91 1.23
C ALA A 146 7.79 -5.42 1.02
N PHE A 147 8.97 -5.83 0.53
CA PHE A 147 9.32 -7.24 0.36
C PHE A 147 9.42 -7.96 1.70
N ARG A 148 10.02 -7.33 2.72
CA ARG A 148 10.09 -7.85 4.09
C ARG A 148 8.69 -8.07 4.67
N HIS A 149 7.82 -7.07 4.53
CA HIS A 149 6.42 -7.13 4.96
C HIS A 149 5.68 -8.31 4.32
N VAL A 150 5.80 -8.49 2.99
CA VAL A 150 5.15 -9.61 2.29
C VAL A 150 5.67 -10.96 2.74
N ILE A 151 6.99 -11.10 2.91
CA ILE A 151 7.58 -12.36 3.40
C ILE A 151 6.99 -12.73 4.76
N HIS A 152 6.93 -11.78 5.69
CA HIS A 152 6.36 -12.02 7.00
C HIS A 152 4.86 -12.34 6.89
N HIS A 153 4.08 -11.53 6.15
CA HIS A 153 2.63 -11.71 5.96
C HIS A 153 2.27 -13.11 5.44
N GLU A 154 2.92 -13.53 4.35
CA GLU A 154 2.69 -14.84 3.75
C GLU A 154 3.17 -15.99 4.64
N LEU A 155 4.27 -15.79 5.37
CA LEU A 155 4.76 -16.77 6.33
C LEU A 155 3.78 -16.95 7.49
N THR A 156 3.15 -15.88 7.98
CA THR A 156 2.11 -15.94 9.00
C THR A 156 0.96 -16.83 8.57
N HIS A 157 0.49 -16.70 7.33
CA HIS A 157 -0.53 -17.59 6.77
C HIS A 157 -0.06 -19.06 6.78
N ALA A 158 1.14 -19.33 6.28
CA ALA A 158 1.70 -20.67 6.20
C ALA A 158 1.82 -21.34 7.58
N VAL A 159 2.34 -20.61 8.58
CA VAL A 159 2.51 -21.13 9.94
C VAL A 159 1.16 -21.30 10.65
N MET A 160 0.24 -20.33 10.52
CA MET A 160 -1.11 -20.41 11.08
C MET A 160 -1.84 -21.66 10.60
N LEU A 161 -1.84 -21.92 9.29
CA LEU A 161 -2.53 -23.08 8.72
C LEU A 161 -1.96 -24.40 9.23
N ARG A 162 -0.62 -24.52 9.31
CA ARG A 162 0.03 -25.73 9.87
C ARG A 162 -0.29 -25.91 11.35
N MET A 163 -0.32 -24.83 12.12
CA MET A 163 -0.69 -24.87 13.53
C MET A 163 -2.13 -25.38 13.72
N LEU A 164 -3.08 -24.92 12.93
CA LEU A 164 -4.51 -25.19 13.10
C LEU A 164 -4.98 -26.50 12.46
N TYR A 165 -4.45 -26.82 11.28
CA TYR A 165 -4.94 -27.93 10.45
C TYR A 165 -3.94 -29.09 10.32
N GLY A 166 -2.70 -28.94 10.79
CA GLY A 166 -1.68 -29.97 10.73
C GLY A 166 -0.85 -29.92 9.44
N GLU A 167 0.02 -30.92 9.26
CA GLU A 167 0.96 -30.96 8.14
C GLU A 167 0.36 -31.60 6.89
N GLY A 168 0.78 -31.07 5.74
CA GLY A 168 0.43 -31.60 4.44
C GLY A 168 -0.88 -31.04 3.87
N VAL A 169 -0.91 -30.95 2.55
CA VAL A 169 -1.97 -30.31 1.77
C VAL A 169 -3.35 -30.92 2.05
N GLN A 170 -3.43 -32.25 2.13
CA GLN A 170 -4.70 -32.94 2.39
C GLN A 170 -5.29 -32.60 3.76
N SER A 171 -4.44 -32.45 4.78
CA SER A 171 -4.86 -32.08 6.13
C SER A 171 -5.38 -30.64 6.17
N ILE A 172 -4.67 -29.72 5.50
CA ILE A 172 -5.07 -28.32 5.37
C ILE A 172 -6.41 -28.17 4.64
N ILE A 173 -6.57 -28.80 3.47
CA ILE A 173 -7.83 -28.75 2.70
C ILE A 173 -8.99 -29.27 3.54
N THR A 174 -8.83 -30.46 4.12
CA THR A 174 -9.87 -31.09 4.94
C THR A 174 -10.17 -30.23 6.17
N GLY A 175 -9.16 -29.60 6.75
CA GLY A 175 -9.26 -28.68 7.87
C GLY A 175 -10.07 -27.43 7.55
N ILE A 176 -9.72 -26.71 6.47
CA ILE A 176 -10.41 -25.51 6.01
C ILE A 176 -11.89 -25.79 5.74
N SER A 177 -12.20 -26.91 5.06
CA SER A 177 -13.60 -27.29 4.79
C SER A 177 -14.40 -27.59 6.05
N ARG A 178 -13.76 -28.15 7.09
CA ARG A 178 -14.44 -28.52 8.34
C ARG A 178 -14.53 -27.38 9.35
N MET A 179 -13.60 -26.43 9.30
CA MET A 179 -13.48 -25.32 10.24
C MET A 179 -12.98 -24.09 9.49
N PRO A 180 -13.85 -23.42 8.71
CA PRO A 180 -13.48 -22.19 8.03
C PRO A 180 -13.22 -21.08 9.05
N LEU A 181 -12.19 -20.27 8.80
CA LEU A 181 -11.89 -19.09 9.60
C LEU A 181 -12.45 -17.83 8.92
N PRO A 182 -12.85 -16.81 9.69
CA PRO A 182 -13.21 -15.52 9.12
C PRO A 182 -12.01 -14.87 8.41
N ILE A 183 -12.24 -14.34 7.21
CA ILE A 183 -11.19 -13.71 6.39
C ILE A 183 -10.53 -12.54 7.12
N TRP A 184 -11.30 -11.72 7.85
CA TRP A 184 -10.74 -10.61 8.66
C TRP A 184 -9.71 -11.09 9.69
N PHE A 185 -9.88 -12.30 10.23
CA PHE A 185 -8.94 -12.84 11.21
C PHE A 185 -7.69 -13.37 10.53
N ILE A 186 -7.84 -14.05 9.38
CA ILE A 186 -6.73 -14.55 8.56
C ILE A 186 -5.84 -13.39 8.13
N GLU A 187 -6.39 -12.41 7.40
CA GLU A 187 -5.64 -11.28 6.88
C GLU A 187 -5.19 -10.34 7.99
N GLY A 188 -6.06 -10.05 8.97
CA GLY A 188 -5.73 -9.18 10.08
C GLY A 188 -4.61 -9.71 10.97
N LEU A 189 -4.50 -11.03 11.14
CA LEU A 189 -3.38 -11.65 11.86
C LEU A 189 -2.08 -11.49 11.07
N ALA A 190 -2.11 -11.73 9.77
CA ALA A 190 -0.94 -11.58 8.91
C ALA A 190 -0.42 -10.13 8.87
N GLU A 191 -1.33 -9.15 8.78
CA GLU A 191 -0.99 -7.73 8.89
C GLU A 191 -0.43 -7.38 10.28
N TYR A 192 -1.11 -7.82 11.36
CA TYR A 192 -0.66 -7.54 12.73
C TYR A 192 0.74 -8.07 13.03
N GLU A 193 1.01 -9.33 12.67
CA GLU A 193 2.32 -9.96 12.89
C GLU A 193 3.39 -9.29 12.02
N SER A 194 3.10 -9.07 10.72
CA SER A 194 4.08 -8.51 9.80
C SER A 194 4.41 -7.04 10.06
N GLN A 195 3.48 -6.25 10.59
CA GLN A 195 3.71 -4.86 11.00
C GLN A 195 4.34 -4.75 12.39
N GLY A 196 4.46 -5.85 13.14
CA GLY A 196 4.91 -5.82 14.54
C GLY A 196 3.93 -5.11 15.48
N GLY A 197 2.64 -5.06 15.13
CA GLY A 197 1.61 -4.38 15.92
C GLY A 197 0.60 -3.61 15.08
N TRP A 198 0.74 -2.29 15.03
CA TRP A 198 -0.24 -1.39 14.39
C TRP A 198 0.46 -0.46 13.40
N SER A 199 -0.08 -0.28 12.20
CA SER A 199 0.54 0.53 11.14
C SER A 199 -0.05 1.94 11.06
N ASN A 200 0.71 2.87 10.46
CA ASN A 200 0.21 4.23 10.18
C ASN A 200 -0.98 4.19 9.20
N GLU A 201 -1.00 3.25 8.24
CA GLU A 201 -2.16 3.03 7.38
C GLU A 201 -3.36 2.55 8.19
N ALA A 202 -3.20 1.57 9.08
CA ALA A 202 -4.29 1.12 9.94
C ALA A 202 -4.85 2.30 10.76
N ASP A 203 -3.97 3.11 11.37
CA ASP A 203 -4.40 4.29 12.12
C ASP A 203 -5.19 5.24 11.23
N MET A 204 -4.71 5.54 10.01
CA MET A 204 -5.41 6.41 9.05
C MET A 204 -6.83 5.92 8.73
N TYR A 205 -7.01 4.65 8.35
CA TYR A 205 -8.32 4.11 7.98
C TYR A 205 -9.28 4.04 9.17
N LEU A 206 -8.77 3.70 10.36
CA LEU A 206 -9.59 3.64 11.56
C LEU A 206 -9.94 5.05 12.07
N ARG A 207 -9.04 6.03 11.95
CA ARG A 207 -9.33 7.45 12.24
C ARG A 207 -10.49 7.95 11.38
N ASP A 208 -10.42 7.73 10.07
CA ASP A 208 -11.51 8.10 9.14
C ASP A 208 -12.84 7.42 9.51
N ALA A 209 -12.81 6.11 9.75
CA ALA A 209 -14.00 5.32 10.07
C ALA A 209 -14.69 5.73 11.37
N ILE A 210 -13.90 6.17 12.36
CA ILE A 210 -14.40 6.67 13.63
C ILE A 210 -14.95 8.09 13.46
N VAL A 211 -14.19 9.01 12.86
CA VAL A 211 -14.59 10.41 12.69
C VAL A 211 -15.85 10.54 11.83
N ASN A 212 -15.98 9.71 10.79
CA ASN A 212 -17.12 9.70 9.88
C ASN A 212 -18.21 8.65 10.24
N ASP A 213 -18.11 8.00 11.41
CA ASP A 213 -19.08 7.05 12.00
C ASP A 213 -19.57 5.94 11.05
N TYR A 214 -18.65 5.30 10.32
CA TYR A 214 -18.98 4.23 9.38
C TYR A 214 -18.28 2.88 9.68
N LEU A 215 -17.54 2.77 10.79
CA LEU A 215 -16.85 1.55 11.19
C LEU A 215 -17.83 0.36 11.37
N PRO A 216 -17.75 -0.71 10.57
CA PRO A 216 -18.63 -1.86 10.72
C PRO A 216 -18.28 -2.72 11.95
N PRO A 217 -19.23 -3.51 12.48
CA PRO A 217 -18.91 -4.52 13.50
C PRO A 217 -18.07 -5.66 12.90
N ILE A 218 -17.35 -6.39 13.75
CA ILE A 218 -16.39 -7.43 13.36
C ILE A 218 -16.96 -8.44 12.34
N PRO A 219 -18.18 -9.00 12.52
CA PRO A 219 -18.73 -9.97 11.57
C PRO A 219 -19.04 -9.40 10.17
N ARG A 220 -19.00 -8.07 10.01
CA ARG A 220 -19.32 -7.36 8.76
C ARG A 220 -18.13 -6.61 8.17
N LEU A 221 -16.91 -6.87 8.67
CA LEU A 221 -15.70 -6.34 8.05
C LEU A 221 -15.62 -6.85 6.60
N SER A 222 -15.37 -5.92 5.69
CA SER A 222 -15.29 -6.19 4.26
C SER A 222 -14.39 -5.14 3.60
N GLY A 223 -13.96 -5.41 2.36
CA GLY A 223 -13.01 -4.53 1.67
C GLY A 223 -11.72 -4.37 2.47
N TYR A 224 -11.19 -3.15 2.51
CA TYR A 224 -9.92 -2.86 3.18
C TYR A 224 -9.96 -3.09 4.71
N PHE A 225 -11.14 -3.06 5.33
CA PHE A 225 -11.27 -3.37 6.77
C PHE A 225 -11.03 -4.83 7.12
N ILE A 226 -11.00 -5.75 6.14
CA ILE A 226 -10.55 -7.12 6.38
C ILE A 226 -9.11 -7.12 6.90
N TYR A 227 -8.25 -6.30 6.27
CA TYR A 227 -6.84 -6.16 6.61
C TYR A 227 -6.68 -5.25 7.82
N LYS A 228 -6.92 -3.94 7.66
CA LYS A 228 -6.64 -2.93 8.70
C LYS A 228 -7.59 -2.98 9.88
N GLY A 229 -8.85 -3.34 9.64
CA GLY A 229 -9.79 -3.62 10.73
C GLY A 229 -9.40 -4.87 11.50
N GLY A 230 -8.98 -5.94 10.82
CA GLY A 230 -8.47 -7.15 11.46
C GLY A 230 -7.21 -6.92 12.29
N GLU A 231 -6.22 -6.23 11.71
CA GLU A 231 -5.00 -5.75 12.39
C GLU A 231 -5.36 -4.98 13.66
N SER A 232 -6.33 -4.06 13.55
CA SER A 232 -6.75 -3.25 14.68
C SER A 232 -7.39 -4.02 15.84
N ILE A 233 -8.08 -5.10 15.52
CA ILE A 233 -8.72 -5.96 16.52
C ILE A 233 -7.64 -6.74 17.27
N LEU A 234 -6.66 -7.28 16.55
CA LEU A 234 -5.56 -8.05 17.13
C LEU A 234 -4.72 -7.18 18.07
N TYR A 235 -4.40 -5.95 17.64
CA TYR A 235 -3.76 -4.96 18.50
C TYR A 235 -4.61 -4.58 19.71
N TYR A 236 -5.92 -4.39 19.56
CA TYR A 236 -6.81 -4.18 20.69
C TYR A 236 -6.76 -5.35 21.69
N LEU A 237 -6.74 -6.58 21.18
CA LEU A 237 -6.64 -7.78 22.02
C LEU A 237 -5.31 -7.83 22.78
N ASP A 238 -4.20 -7.58 22.10
CA ASP A 238 -2.87 -7.47 22.70
C ASP A 238 -2.85 -6.42 23.82
N ARG A 239 -3.23 -5.18 23.53
CA ARG A 239 -3.18 -4.09 24.52
C ARG A 239 -4.14 -4.29 25.69
N ARG A 240 -5.27 -4.97 25.50
CA ARG A 240 -6.27 -5.16 26.55
C ARG A 240 -6.01 -6.39 27.42
N TYR A 241 -5.48 -7.46 26.82
CA TYR A 241 -5.41 -8.79 27.42
C TYR A 241 -3.98 -9.37 27.50
N GLY A 242 -2.99 -8.72 26.90
CA GLY A 242 -1.58 -9.12 26.84
C GLY A 242 -1.20 -9.82 25.53
N SER A 243 0.09 -9.75 25.19
CA SER A 243 0.65 -10.26 23.92
C SER A 243 0.46 -11.76 23.72
N GLN A 244 0.39 -12.54 24.80
CA GLN A 244 0.15 -13.98 24.73
C GLN A 244 -1.27 -14.34 24.27
N LYS A 245 -2.18 -13.35 24.20
CA LYS A 245 -3.60 -13.61 23.92
C LYS A 245 -3.84 -14.06 22.48
N VAL A 246 -3.05 -13.60 21.52
CA VAL A 246 -3.14 -14.02 20.10
C VAL A 246 -2.87 -15.52 19.97
N GLY A 247 -1.73 -15.99 20.51
CA GLY A 247 -1.41 -17.42 20.55
C GLY A 247 -2.43 -18.26 21.35
N GLU A 248 -2.98 -17.73 22.44
CA GLU A 248 -4.07 -18.40 23.18
C GLU A 248 -5.32 -18.57 22.33
N LEU A 249 -5.74 -17.54 21.62
CA LEU A 249 -6.89 -17.59 20.71
C LEU A 249 -6.67 -18.67 19.63
N LEU A 250 -5.50 -18.73 19.00
CA LEU A 250 -5.17 -19.76 18.01
C LEU A 250 -5.25 -21.18 18.61
N ARG A 251 -4.77 -21.38 19.85
CA ARG A 251 -4.91 -22.67 20.54
C ARG A 251 -6.36 -23.03 20.81
N GLN A 252 -7.20 -22.07 21.22
CA GLN A 252 -8.63 -22.30 21.44
C GLN A 252 -9.38 -22.60 20.13
N ILE A 253 -9.01 -21.92 19.04
CA ILE A 253 -9.55 -22.19 17.69
C ILE A 253 -9.29 -23.65 17.30
N ARG A 254 -8.03 -24.09 17.43
CA ARG A 254 -7.65 -25.49 17.15
C ARG A 254 -8.41 -26.49 18.00
N ARG A 255 -8.60 -26.20 19.29
CA ARG A 255 -9.23 -27.10 20.26
C ARG A 255 -10.74 -27.23 20.04
N ASN A 256 -11.42 -26.09 19.88
CA ASN A 256 -12.88 -26.05 19.83
C ASN A 256 -13.44 -26.42 18.46
N ARG A 257 -12.63 -26.31 17.39
CA ARG A 257 -13.07 -26.52 15.99
C ARG A 257 -14.21 -25.59 15.57
N ASP A 258 -14.38 -24.48 16.27
CA ASP A 258 -15.37 -23.44 16.01
C ASP A 258 -14.81 -22.08 16.45
N PHE A 259 -14.81 -21.12 15.54
CA PHE A 259 -14.19 -19.81 15.77
C PHE A 259 -14.96 -18.99 16.82
N GLY A 260 -16.29 -18.98 16.77
CA GLY A 260 -17.11 -18.21 17.70
C GLY A 260 -16.96 -18.68 19.15
N SER A 261 -16.95 -20.00 19.35
CA SER A 261 -16.72 -20.63 20.65
C SER A 261 -15.30 -20.39 21.15
N ALA A 262 -14.30 -20.45 20.27
CA ALA A 262 -12.91 -20.13 20.62
C ALA A 262 -12.73 -18.68 21.09
N VAL A 263 -13.34 -17.71 20.40
CA VAL A 263 -13.33 -16.30 20.84
C VAL A 263 -14.01 -16.16 22.21
N LYS A 264 -15.18 -16.79 22.39
CA LYS A 264 -15.90 -16.75 23.67
C LYS A 264 -15.07 -17.31 24.81
N GLU A 265 -14.32 -18.38 24.57
CA GLU A 265 -13.48 -19.00 25.60
C GLU A 265 -12.20 -18.21 25.88
N ALA A 266 -11.48 -17.77 24.84
CA ALA A 266 -10.22 -17.04 25.00
C ALA A 266 -10.41 -15.62 25.56
N ILE A 267 -11.51 -14.95 25.17
CA ILE A 267 -11.77 -13.53 25.44
C ILE A 267 -12.87 -13.32 26.51
N GLY A 268 -13.73 -14.32 26.72
CA GLY A 268 -14.86 -14.27 27.65
C GLY A 268 -16.13 -13.64 27.08
N VAL A 269 -16.13 -13.22 25.80
CA VAL A 269 -17.29 -12.59 25.13
C VAL A 269 -17.45 -13.07 23.70
N ASN A 270 -18.66 -12.99 23.16
CA ASN A 270 -18.91 -13.30 21.75
C ASN A 270 -18.47 -12.14 20.82
N LEU A 271 -18.48 -12.38 19.51
CA LEU A 271 -18.05 -11.40 18.50
C LEU A 271 -18.90 -10.11 18.49
N GLU A 272 -20.19 -10.20 18.81
CA GLU A 272 -21.10 -9.06 18.89
C GLU A 272 -20.65 -8.10 20.01
N GLU A 273 -20.41 -8.63 21.20
CA GLU A 273 -19.95 -7.85 22.35
C GLU A 273 -18.49 -7.41 22.18
N LEU A 274 -17.63 -8.24 21.58
CA LEU A 274 -16.27 -7.86 21.23
C LEU A 274 -16.26 -6.65 20.28
N SER A 275 -17.15 -6.63 19.27
CA SER A 275 -17.30 -5.50 18.35
C SER A 275 -17.62 -4.21 19.11
N LYS A 276 -18.58 -4.25 20.05
CA LYS A 276 -18.96 -3.08 20.85
C LYS A 276 -17.80 -2.57 21.71
N ARG A 277 -17.01 -3.48 22.29
CA ARG A 277 -15.86 -3.14 23.12
C ARG A 277 -14.72 -2.53 22.30
N TRP A 278 -14.40 -3.13 21.15
CA TRP A 278 -13.41 -2.63 20.21
C TRP A 278 -13.81 -1.25 19.65
N HIS A 279 -15.07 -1.07 19.23
CA HIS A 279 -15.57 0.24 18.79
C HIS A 279 -15.46 1.30 19.89
N ARG A 280 -15.82 0.96 21.14
CA ARG A 280 -15.70 1.89 22.28
C ARG A 280 -14.23 2.24 22.58
N TYR A 281 -13.34 1.25 22.48
CA TYR A 281 -11.90 1.47 22.60
C TYR A 281 -11.43 2.47 21.54
N LEU A 282 -11.68 2.20 20.26
CA LEU A 282 -11.26 3.08 19.18
C LEU A 282 -11.85 4.49 19.31
N LYS A 283 -13.14 4.63 19.62
CA LYS A 283 -13.76 5.95 19.87
C LYS A 283 -13.06 6.70 21.01
N ARG A 284 -12.67 6.03 22.09
CA ARG A 284 -11.96 6.67 23.21
C ARG A 284 -10.55 7.10 22.83
N GLU A 285 -9.84 6.33 22.02
CA GLU A 285 -8.46 6.65 21.63
C GLU A 285 -8.40 7.71 20.51
N ILE A 286 -9.29 7.62 19.52
CA ILE A 286 -9.26 8.44 18.31
C ILE A 286 -9.99 9.78 18.51
N TRP A 287 -11.18 9.80 19.10
CA TRP A 287 -12.01 11.02 19.13
C TRP A 287 -11.32 12.23 19.78
N PRO A 288 -10.63 12.08 20.94
CA PRO A 288 -9.93 13.20 21.57
C PRO A 288 -8.67 13.61 20.80
N SER A 289 -8.00 12.67 20.13
CA SER A 289 -6.76 12.94 19.39
C SER A 289 -7.02 13.49 17.99
N ALA A 290 -8.23 13.31 17.44
CA ALA A 290 -8.59 13.77 16.11
C ALA A 290 -8.99 15.25 16.04
N ALA A 291 -9.36 15.86 17.17
CA ALA A 291 -9.88 17.23 17.23
C ALA A 291 -8.97 18.33 16.62
N PRO A 292 -7.62 18.25 16.68
CA PRO A 292 -6.75 19.23 16.05
C PRO A 292 -6.66 19.12 14.53
N PHE A 293 -7.01 17.97 13.96
CA PHE A 293 -6.85 17.72 12.52
C PHE A 293 -7.95 18.39 11.70
N GLU A 294 -7.56 18.82 10.50
CA GLU A 294 -8.45 19.38 9.49
C GLU A 294 -9.01 18.26 8.58
N SER A 295 -10.25 18.42 8.14
CA SER A 295 -10.74 17.68 6.98
C SER A 295 -10.16 18.32 5.71
N PRO A 296 -9.89 17.55 4.65
CA PRO A 296 -9.38 18.12 3.39
C PRO A 296 -10.28 19.24 2.81
N GLU A 297 -11.59 19.12 3.01
CA GLU A 297 -12.60 20.10 2.59
C GLU A 297 -12.54 21.43 3.37
N ASP A 298 -11.88 21.48 4.54
CA ASP A 298 -11.78 22.70 5.35
C ASP A 298 -10.80 23.72 4.76
N PHE A 299 -9.84 23.28 3.95
CA PHE A 299 -8.78 24.13 3.40
C PHE A 299 -8.58 24.03 1.89
N ALA A 300 -9.11 22.98 1.25
CA ALA A 300 -8.94 22.74 -0.17
C ALA A 300 -10.30 22.50 -0.88
N LEU A 301 -10.36 22.84 -2.16
CA LEU A 301 -11.54 22.64 -2.99
C LEU A 301 -11.61 21.20 -3.48
N LYS A 302 -12.65 20.46 -3.10
CA LYS A 302 -12.92 19.10 -3.60
C LYS A 302 -13.32 19.13 -5.08
N ILE A 303 -12.56 18.44 -5.93
CA ILE A 303 -12.76 18.37 -7.39
C ILE A 303 -13.50 17.12 -7.81
N THR A 304 -13.15 15.97 -7.23
CA THR A 304 -13.86 14.71 -7.45
C THR A 304 -14.71 14.37 -6.25
N ASP A 305 -15.75 13.57 -6.47
CA ASP A 305 -16.64 13.15 -5.40
C ASP A 305 -17.02 11.69 -5.59
N HIS A 306 -16.32 10.83 -4.88
CA HIS A 306 -16.49 9.39 -4.98
C HIS A 306 -17.90 8.91 -4.58
N GLU A 307 -18.58 9.62 -3.67
CA GLU A 307 -19.95 9.30 -3.26
C GLU A 307 -20.95 9.60 -4.38
N LYS A 308 -20.77 10.71 -5.09
CA LYS A 308 -21.57 11.05 -6.28
C LYS A 308 -21.24 10.16 -7.46
N TRP A 309 -19.98 9.78 -7.61
CA TRP A 309 -19.49 9.02 -8.75
C TRP A 309 -19.65 7.51 -8.59
N TRP A 310 -19.97 7.04 -7.38
CA TRP A 310 -20.15 5.65 -6.99
C TRP A 310 -18.89 4.80 -7.18
N ASN A 311 -17.76 5.36 -6.79
CA ASN A 311 -16.45 4.75 -6.97
C ASN A 311 -15.61 4.87 -5.69
N PHE A 312 -14.41 4.30 -5.67
CA PHE A 312 -13.54 4.30 -4.48
C PHE A 312 -12.26 5.09 -4.69
N VAL A 313 -11.72 5.11 -5.91
CA VAL A 313 -10.40 5.65 -6.24
C VAL A 313 -10.55 6.84 -7.18
N ASN A 314 -10.11 8.01 -6.74
CA ASN A 314 -9.71 9.12 -7.58
C ASN A 314 -8.32 9.58 -7.10
N THR A 315 -7.25 9.20 -7.79
CA THR A 315 -5.86 9.44 -7.37
C THR A 315 -4.97 9.88 -8.54
N SER A 316 -3.66 10.02 -8.28
CA SER A 316 -2.66 10.44 -9.27
C SER A 316 -3.06 11.70 -10.04
N PRO A 317 -3.40 12.80 -9.33
CA PRO A 317 -3.69 14.04 -10.00
C PRO A 317 -2.45 14.54 -10.73
N ALA A 318 -2.56 14.72 -12.04
CA ALA A 318 -1.59 15.44 -12.84
C ALA A 318 -2.26 16.74 -13.31
N LEU A 319 -1.83 17.86 -12.74
CA LEU A 319 -2.38 19.19 -12.99
C LEU A 319 -1.71 19.79 -14.22
N SER A 320 -2.51 20.33 -15.15
CA SER A 320 -1.97 20.97 -16.35
C SER A 320 -1.10 22.18 -15.97
N PRO A 321 -0.09 22.56 -16.78
CA PRO A 321 0.82 23.66 -16.44
C PRO A 321 0.13 24.99 -16.13
N ASP A 322 -1.00 25.28 -16.79
CA ASP A 322 -1.88 26.44 -16.56
C ASP A 322 -2.87 26.24 -15.40
N GLY A 323 -3.12 24.99 -14.99
CA GLY A 323 -3.95 24.61 -13.85
C GLY A 323 -5.45 24.59 -14.12
N ASP A 324 -5.88 24.64 -15.39
CA ASP A 324 -7.30 24.62 -15.79
C ASP A 324 -7.86 23.19 -15.97
N ARG A 325 -6.98 22.20 -16.13
CA ARG A 325 -7.30 20.80 -16.39
C ARG A 325 -6.48 19.86 -15.52
N LEU A 326 -7.04 18.68 -15.30
CA LEU A 326 -6.47 17.66 -14.43
C LEU A 326 -6.66 16.28 -15.07
N ALA A 327 -5.57 15.56 -15.29
CA ALA A 327 -5.62 14.14 -15.58
C ALA A 327 -5.62 13.36 -14.26
N ILE A 328 -6.52 12.39 -14.11
CA ILE A 328 -6.65 11.57 -12.89
C ILE A 328 -6.80 10.10 -13.24
N LEU A 329 -6.35 9.24 -12.33
CA LEU A 329 -6.70 7.83 -12.32
C LEU A 329 -8.00 7.62 -11.52
N SER A 330 -8.99 6.92 -12.10
CA SER A 330 -10.25 6.66 -11.42
C SER A 330 -10.89 5.31 -11.78
N ASP A 331 -11.52 4.66 -10.80
CA ASP A 331 -12.31 3.43 -10.94
C ASP A 331 -13.80 3.67 -11.22
N LYS A 332 -14.18 4.91 -11.58
CA LYS A 332 -15.56 5.35 -11.82
C LYS A 332 -16.43 4.43 -12.71
N ASN A 333 -15.82 3.67 -13.61
CA ASN A 333 -16.50 2.76 -14.53
C ASN A 333 -15.92 1.33 -14.47
N ASP A 334 -15.72 0.83 -13.25
CA ASP A 334 -15.24 -0.51 -12.88
C ASP A 334 -13.76 -0.81 -13.18
N TYR A 335 -13.21 -0.28 -14.27
CA TYR A 335 -11.80 -0.44 -14.63
C TYR A 335 -11.03 0.87 -14.41
N PRO A 336 -9.88 0.85 -13.71
CA PRO A 336 -9.02 2.02 -13.52
C PRO A 336 -8.70 2.69 -14.84
N SER A 337 -9.18 3.92 -15.03
CA SER A 337 -9.08 4.63 -16.30
C SER A 337 -8.53 6.02 -16.06
N ILE A 338 -7.90 6.61 -17.08
CA ILE A 338 -7.43 7.99 -17.00
C ILE A 338 -8.54 8.92 -17.49
N TYR A 339 -8.93 9.91 -16.69
CA TYR A 339 -9.94 10.90 -17.02
C TYR A 339 -9.34 12.30 -17.02
N LEU A 340 -9.83 13.14 -17.93
CA LEU A 340 -9.57 14.57 -17.96
C LEU A 340 -10.72 15.29 -17.27
N VAL A 341 -10.39 16.12 -16.28
CA VAL A 341 -11.32 16.85 -15.43
C VAL A 341 -11.01 18.34 -15.50
N ASN A 342 -12.06 19.14 -15.65
CA ASN A 342 -11.96 20.60 -15.59
C ASN A 342 -11.81 21.07 -14.14
N THR A 343 -10.76 21.81 -13.80
CA THR A 343 -10.47 22.22 -12.42
C THR A 343 -11.39 23.32 -11.90
N ILE A 344 -12.01 24.08 -12.81
CA ILE A 344 -12.92 25.18 -12.48
C ILE A 344 -14.31 24.64 -12.16
N THR A 345 -14.79 23.68 -12.95
CA THR A 345 -16.16 23.16 -12.85
C THR A 345 -16.28 21.82 -12.13
N GLY A 346 -15.17 21.09 -11.95
CA GLY A 346 -15.15 19.73 -11.39
C GLY A 346 -15.78 18.68 -12.32
N LYS A 347 -16.06 19.03 -13.59
CA LYS A 347 -16.69 18.12 -14.55
C LYS A 347 -15.65 17.28 -15.26
N VAL A 348 -15.94 15.99 -15.40
CA VAL A 348 -15.22 15.10 -16.31
C VAL A 348 -15.49 15.55 -17.75
N GLU A 349 -14.45 15.95 -18.46
CA GLU A 349 -14.53 16.37 -19.86
C GLU A 349 -14.45 15.15 -20.79
N ARG A 350 -13.54 14.22 -20.49
CA ARG A 350 -13.29 13.04 -21.32
C ARG A 350 -12.64 11.91 -20.53
N ARG A 351 -12.84 10.66 -20.95
CA ARG A 351 -11.98 9.52 -20.59
C ARG A 351 -10.86 9.40 -21.63
N LEU A 352 -9.61 9.56 -21.20
CA LEU A 352 -8.42 9.52 -22.07
C LEU A 352 -7.99 8.07 -22.34
N VAL A 353 -7.91 7.23 -21.31
CA VAL A 353 -7.44 5.84 -21.41
C VAL A 353 -8.45 4.90 -20.78
N LYS A 354 -8.70 3.73 -21.39
CA LYS A 354 -9.59 2.69 -20.86
C LYS A 354 -8.78 1.64 -20.10
N GLY A 355 -9.23 1.28 -18.91
CA GLY A 355 -8.53 0.44 -17.93
C GLY A 355 -8.36 -1.06 -18.17
N GLU A 356 -8.35 -1.53 -19.41
CA GLU A 356 -8.06 -2.96 -19.67
C GLU A 356 -6.57 -3.31 -19.43
N ASN A 357 -5.71 -2.29 -19.28
CA ASN A 357 -4.24 -2.38 -19.16
C ASN A 357 -3.66 -1.63 -17.94
N ILE A 358 -4.48 -1.29 -16.95
CA ILE A 358 -4.06 -0.50 -15.78
C ILE A 358 -4.35 -1.29 -14.50
N TYR A 359 -3.33 -1.96 -13.97
CA TYR A 359 -3.39 -2.68 -12.68
C TYR A 359 -2.81 -1.80 -11.58
N VAL A 360 -3.65 -1.44 -10.61
CA VAL A 360 -3.25 -0.50 -9.56
C VAL A 360 -3.57 -1.01 -8.17
N PHE A 361 -4.21 -2.18 -8.06
CA PHE A 361 -4.88 -2.64 -6.84
C PHE A 361 -4.04 -3.53 -5.91
N GLU A 362 -2.71 -3.60 -6.10
CA GLU A 362 -1.82 -4.24 -5.13
C GLU A 362 -1.26 -3.17 -4.18
N GLN A 363 -1.17 -3.46 -2.87
CA GLN A 363 -0.48 -2.66 -1.84
C GLN A 363 -0.54 -1.12 -2.00
N LEU A 364 -1.74 -0.56 -2.21
CA LEU A 364 -1.92 0.89 -2.39
C LEU A 364 -1.05 1.50 -3.52
N LEU A 365 -0.60 0.72 -4.51
CA LEU A 365 0.17 1.22 -5.65
C LEU A 365 -0.57 2.35 -6.40
N TRP A 366 -1.88 2.49 -6.22
CA TRP A 366 -2.69 3.62 -6.70
C TRP A 366 -2.36 4.98 -6.05
N LEU A 367 -1.53 4.98 -5.01
CA LEU A 367 -0.96 6.17 -4.36
C LEU A 367 0.45 6.51 -4.90
N ARG A 368 0.96 5.78 -5.89
CA ARG A 368 2.11 6.24 -6.68
C ARG A 368 1.65 7.21 -7.76
N PRO A 369 2.48 8.18 -8.17
CA PRO A 369 2.20 8.98 -9.37
C PRO A 369 2.19 8.10 -10.62
N TRP A 370 1.11 8.14 -11.41
CA TRP A 370 0.98 7.37 -12.64
C TRP A 370 0.98 8.22 -13.92
N ILE A 371 0.86 9.54 -13.78
CA ILE A 371 0.58 10.48 -14.87
C ILE A 371 1.38 11.77 -14.67
N ASP A 372 1.88 12.36 -15.75
CA ASP A 372 2.42 13.72 -15.75
C ASP A 372 2.12 14.45 -17.08
N TRP A 373 2.18 15.78 -17.08
CA TRP A 373 1.95 16.61 -18.27
C TRP A 373 3.25 17.04 -18.93
N SER A 374 3.23 17.14 -20.26
CA SER A 374 4.26 17.87 -20.98
C SER A 374 4.29 19.34 -20.55
N PRO A 375 5.45 20.01 -20.54
CA PRO A 375 5.58 21.38 -20.04
C PRO A 375 4.80 22.43 -20.85
N ASP A 376 4.41 22.08 -22.09
CA ASP A 376 3.58 22.87 -22.98
C ASP A 376 2.06 22.58 -22.84
N GLY A 377 1.69 21.60 -22.02
CA GLY A 377 0.30 21.24 -21.73
C GLY A 377 -0.44 20.53 -22.86
N ARG A 378 0.26 20.00 -23.87
CA ARG A 378 -0.37 19.32 -25.02
C ARG A 378 -0.49 17.82 -24.85
N GLU A 379 0.47 17.21 -24.17
CA GLU A 379 0.57 15.77 -24.00
C GLU A 379 0.56 15.38 -22.52
N ILE A 380 0.15 14.15 -22.24
CA ILE A 380 0.41 13.47 -20.98
C ILE A 380 1.29 12.25 -21.20
N VAL A 381 2.12 11.90 -20.21
CA VAL A 381 2.79 10.60 -20.12
C VAL A 381 2.13 9.77 -19.03
N PHE A 382 2.02 8.46 -19.24
CA PHE A 382 1.50 7.52 -18.26
C PHE A 382 2.09 6.12 -18.49
N VAL A 383 2.09 5.30 -17.44
CA VAL A 383 2.49 3.89 -17.53
C VAL A 383 1.29 3.03 -17.92
N VAL A 384 1.52 2.04 -18.78
CA VAL A 384 0.55 1.01 -19.15
C VAL A 384 1.20 -0.37 -19.12
N GLU A 385 0.40 -1.41 -18.86
CA GLU A 385 0.81 -2.77 -19.19
C GLU A 385 0.46 -3.05 -20.66
N SER A 386 1.43 -3.48 -21.46
CA SER A 386 1.25 -3.77 -22.88
C SER A 386 2.07 -4.99 -23.27
N ASN A 387 1.42 -6.02 -23.82
CA ASN A 387 2.06 -7.27 -24.23
C ASN A 387 2.83 -8.03 -23.13
N GLY A 388 2.40 -7.89 -21.86
CA GLY A 388 3.04 -8.57 -20.73
C GLY A 388 4.34 -7.92 -20.23
N GLU A 389 4.58 -6.67 -20.63
CA GLU A 389 5.58 -5.77 -20.05
C GLU A 389 4.96 -4.39 -19.76
N ASP A 390 5.55 -3.67 -18.81
CA ASP A 390 5.19 -2.28 -18.55
C ASP A 390 5.84 -1.37 -19.62
N ALA A 391 5.11 -0.36 -20.07
CA ALA A 391 5.55 0.60 -21.09
C ALA A 391 5.13 2.03 -20.70
N LEU A 392 5.85 3.02 -21.25
CA LEU A 392 5.42 4.42 -21.18
C LEU A 392 4.73 4.82 -22.47
N TYR A 393 3.57 5.44 -22.36
CA TYR A 393 2.83 5.97 -23.50
C TYR A 393 2.71 7.49 -23.33
N THR A 394 2.87 8.24 -24.43
CA THR A 394 2.46 9.65 -24.48
C THR A 394 1.19 9.80 -25.30
N MET A 395 0.33 10.73 -24.88
CA MET A 395 -0.95 10.98 -25.54
C MET A 395 -1.20 12.47 -25.69
N ASP A 396 -1.61 12.87 -26.89
CA ASP A 396 -2.15 14.21 -27.15
C ASP A 396 -3.52 14.34 -26.47
N VAL A 397 -3.67 15.33 -25.60
CA VAL A 397 -4.84 15.46 -24.72
C VAL A 397 -6.08 15.90 -25.50
N GLU A 398 -5.91 16.74 -26.53
CA GLU A 398 -7.02 17.29 -27.31
C GLU A 398 -7.66 16.24 -28.21
N THR A 399 -6.84 15.40 -28.84
CA THR A 399 -7.26 14.35 -29.78
C THR A 399 -7.47 13.00 -29.11
N GLY A 400 -6.84 12.76 -27.96
CA GLY A 400 -6.84 11.47 -27.26
C GLY A 400 -6.03 10.38 -27.99
N LYS A 401 -5.14 10.77 -28.92
CA LYS A 401 -4.32 9.82 -29.68
C LYS A 401 -3.00 9.58 -28.97
N ILE A 402 -2.60 8.31 -28.92
CA ILE A 402 -1.22 7.94 -28.55
C ILE A 402 -0.28 8.55 -29.59
N THR A 403 0.71 9.30 -29.10
CA THR A 403 1.70 9.97 -29.94
C THR A 403 3.00 9.19 -29.97
N ARG A 404 3.38 8.55 -28.86
CA ARG A 404 4.58 7.72 -28.74
C ARG A 404 4.35 6.56 -27.77
N GLU A 405 5.08 5.47 -27.99
CA GLU A 405 5.10 4.26 -27.18
C GLU A 405 6.56 3.89 -26.91
N TYR A 406 6.91 3.64 -25.66
CA TYR A 406 8.27 3.32 -25.23
C TYR A 406 8.31 1.96 -24.55
N TYR A 407 9.13 1.06 -25.11
CA TYR A 407 9.32 -0.31 -24.64
C TYR A 407 10.79 -0.52 -24.30
N PHE A 408 11.05 -0.94 -23.05
CA PHE A 408 12.41 -0.96 -22.51
C PHE A 408 12.90 -2.36 -22.10
N GLY A 409 12.02 -3.37 -22.12
CA GLY A 409 12.34 -4.70 -21.57
C GLY A 409 12.70 -4.63 -20.07
N LEU A 410 12.03 -3.73 -19.34
CA LEU A 410 12.15 -3.58 -17.89
C LEU A 410 11.08 -4.42 -17.19
N ASP A 411 11.31 -4.70 -15.92
CA ASP A 411 10.48 -5.61 -15.15
C ASP A 411 9.25 -4.93 -14.52
N GLY A 412 9.25 -3.59 -14.44
CA GLY A 412 8.08 -2.75 -14.18
C GLY A 412 8.44 -1.26 -14.13
N LEU A 413 7.47 -0.38 -14.36
CA LEU A 413 7.66 1.08 -14.45
C LEU A 413 6.65 1.86 -13.60
N PHE A 414 7.03 3.02 -13.07
CA PHE A 414 6.14 3.93 -12.33
C PHE A 414 6.72 5.35 -12.23
N SER A 415 5.90 6.29 -11.75
CA SER A 415 6.27 7.69 -11.49
C SER A 415 6.95 8.41 -12.67
N PRO A 416 6.38 8.37 -13.90
CA PRO A 416 6.94 9.11 -15.02
C PRO A 416 6.80 10.62 -14.81
N VAL A 417 7.83 11.38 -15.21
CA VAL A 417 7.86 12.85 -15.15
C VAL A 417 8.57 13.46 -16.36
N TRP A 418 7.97 14.51 -16.91
CA TRP A 418 8.55 15.26 -18.02
C TRP A 418 9.63 16.22 -17.56
N SER A 419 10.72 16.30 -18.33
CA SER A 419 11.69 17.39 -18.24
C SER A 419 10.99 18.73 -18.51
N PRO A 420 11.35 19.81 -17.80
CA PRO A 420 10.79 21.14 -18.04
C PRO A 420 11.05 21.66 -19.45
N LYS A 421 12.04 21.08 -20.17
CA LYS A 421 12.37 21.43 -21.55
C LYS A 421 11.54 20.68 -22.60
N GLY A 422 10.85 19.61 -22.23
CA GLY A 422 10.06 18.83 -23.18
C GLY A 422 10.87 17.83 -24.00
N ASP A 423 12.13 17.60 -23.66
CA ASP A 423 13.06 16.76 -24.44
C ASP A 423 13.27 15.37 -23.85
N ARG A 424 12.92 15.17 -22.58
CA ARG A 424 13.21 13.96 -21.81
C ARG A 424 12.08 13.59 -20.87
N ILE A 425 11.99 12.30 -20.56
CA ILE A 425 11.12 11.75 -19.52
C ILE A 425 12.00 10.96 -18.56
N ALA A 426 11.92 11.28 -17.26
CA ALA A 426 12.49 10.45 -16.20
C ALA A 426 11.39 9.61 -15.57
N PHE A 427 11.73 8.42 -15.09
CA PHE A 427 10.79 7.51 -14.47
C PHE A 427 11.56 6.55 -13.56
N ALA A 428 10.87 5.94 -12.62
CA ALA A 428 11.44 4.87 -11.83
C ALA A 428 11.03 3.52 -12.43
N ALA A 429 11.95 2.57 -12.39
CA ALA A 429 11.72 1.24 -12.90
C ALA A 429 12.57 0.23 -12.15
N TYR A 430 12.15 -1.03 -12.16
CA TYR A 430 12.95 -2.10 -11.59
C TYR A 430 13.35 -3.11 -12.66
N LYS A 431 14.52 -3.70 -12.46
CA LYS A 431 15.10 -4.76 -13.31
C LYS A 431 16.00 -5.64 -12.48
N ASP A 432 15.88 -6.96 -12.63
CA ASP A 432 16.69 -7.94 -11.89
C ASP A 432 16.66 -7.70 -10.36
N GLY A 433 15.52 -7.17 -9.92
CA GLY A 433 15.18 -6.72 -8.57
C GLY A 433 16.12 -5.71 -7.90
N GLN A 434 16.51 -4.71 -8.68
CA GLN A 434 16.91 -3.38 -8.22
C GLN A 434 15.89 -2.36 -8.75
N SER A 435 15.59 -1.30 -8.00
CA SER A 435 14.71 -0.20 -8.41
C SER A 435 15.55 1.06 -8.59
N ASP A 436 15.61 1.57 -9.81
CA ASP A 436 16.47 2.69 -10.17
C ASP A 436 15.68 3.76 -10.92
N ILE A 437 16.27 4.94 -11.04
CA ILE A 437 15.77 6.01 -11.89
C ILE A 437 16.35 5.87 -13.30
N TYR A 438 15.47 5.90 -14.28
CA TYR A 438 15.78 5.84 -15.71
C TYR A 438 15.35 7.12 -16.42
N MET A 439 15.90 7.33 -17.60
CA MET A 439 15.62 8.47 -18.46
C MET A 439 15.60 8.05 -19.93
N VAL A 440 14.64 8.60 -20.69
CA VAL A 440 14.48 8.45 -22.14
C VAL A 440 14.39 9.83 -22.79
N ASP A 441 15.01 10.00 -23.96
CA ASP A 441 14.80 11.16 -24.81
C ASP A 441 13.47 11.01 -25.58
N VAL A 442 12.64 12.05 -25.58
CA VAL A 442 11.25 12.01 -26.11
C VAL A 442 11.20 11.66 -27.60
N ASP A 443 12.18 12.09 -28.38
CA ASP A 443 12.22 11.86 -29.83
C ASP A 443 13.07 10.63 -30.22
N ASP A 444 13.65 9.92 -29.25
CA ASP A 444 14.34 8.64 -29.47
C ASP A 444 13.81 7.57 -28.51
N PRO A 445 12.74 6.85 -28.88
CA PRO A 445 12.14 5.83 -28.02
C PRO A 445 13.06 4.65 -27.67
N GLY A 446 14.19 4.50 -28.38
CA GLY A 446 15.20 3.48 -28.07
C GLY A 446 16.27 3.94 -27.08
N SER A 447 16.30 5.24 -26.75
CA SER A 447 17.24 5.77 -25.76
C SER A 447 16.82 5.34 -24.35
N LEU A 448 17.77 4.80 -23.58
CA LEU A 448 17.54 4.46 -22.19
C LEU A 448 18.82 4.68 -21.40
N THR A 449 18.77 5.62 -20.47
CA THR A 449 19.89 5.96 -19.58
C THR A 449 19.50 5.65 -18.16
N LYS A 450 20.34 4.89 -17.44
CA LYS A 450 20.25 4.69 -16.00
C LYS A 450 20.85 5.90 -15.29
N LEU A 451 20.09 6.53 -14.40
CA LEU A 451 20.54 7.68 -13.59
C LEU A 451 21.03 7.23 -12.21
N THR A 452 20.47 6.17 -11.68
CA THR A 452 20.98 5.44 -10.52
C THR A 452 21.27 3.99 -10.90
N ASP A 453 22.24 3.36 -10.25
CA ASP A 453 22.66 1.99 -10.56
C ASP A 453 23.28 1.35 -9.31
N ASP A 454 22.45 1.13 -8.30
CA ASP A 454 22.89 0.59 -7.03
C ASP A 454 21.83 -0.36 -6.42
N ILE A 455 22.16 -0.93 -5.26
CA ILE A 455 21.28 -1.90 -4.60
C ILE A 455 20.12 -1.23 -3.86
N PHE A 456 20.16 0.09 -3.68
CA PHE A 456 19.13 0.81 -2.95
C PHE A 456 17.88 0.98 -3.81
N SER A 457 16.77 1.25 -3.15
CA SER A 457 15.50 1.41 -3.82
C SER A 457 15.26 2.88 -4.15
N ASP A 458 15.11 3.24 -5.44
CA ASP A 458 14.83 4.62 -5.85
C ASP A 458 13.46 4.82 -6.50
N TYR A 459 12.79 5.91 -6.12
CA TYR A 459 11.43 6.22 -6.58
C TYR A 459 11.16 7.72 -6.76
N ASP A 460 9.99 8.01 -7.33
CA ASP A 460 9.37 9.34 -7.41
C ASP A 460 10.30 10.46 -7.90
N PRO A 461 10.88 10.32 -9.11
CA PRO A 461 11.73 11.36 -9.66
C PRO A 461 10.96 12.67 -9.88
N ALA A 462 11.63 13.81 -9.71
CA ALA A 462 11.08 15.13 -10.05
C ALA A 462 12.15 16.12 -10.52
N TRP A 463 11.95 16.68 -11.71
CA TRP A 463 12.86 17.61 -12.35
C TRP A 463 12.88 18.99 -11.69
N ASP A 464 14.09 19.54 -11.54
CA ASP A 464 14.24 20.96 -11.22
C ASP A 464 13.83 21.84 -12.40
N PRO A 465 13.46 23.12 -12.17
CA PRO A 465 13.00 24.00 -13.25
C PRO A 465 14.00 24.20 -14.40
N THR A 466 15.29 23.92 -14.17
CA THR A 466 16.34 24.04 -15.20
C THR A 466 16.54 22.77 -16.03
N GLY A 467 16.04 21.62 -15.55
CA GLY A 467 16.26 20.31 -16.16
C GLY A 467 17.69 19.77 -15.98
N SER A 468 18.41 20.23 -14.95
CA SER A 468 19.79 19.80 -14.65
C SER A 468 19.90 18.95 -13.39
N ARG A 469 18.86 18.97 -12.54
CA ARG A 469 18.81 18.22 -11.28
C ARG A 469 17.51 17.45 -11.16
N LEU A 470 17.56 16.36 -10.42
CA LEU A 470 16.42 15.49 -10.15
C LEU A 470 16.30 15.24 -8.65
N LEU A 471 15.12 15.49 -8.08
CA LEU A 471 14.76 14.96 -6.77
C LEU A 471 14.30 13.52 -6.93
N PHE A 472 14.51 12.69 -5.91
CA PHE A 472 13.96 11.35 -5.81
C PHE A 472 13.93 10.93 -4.33
N VAL A 473 13.30 9.80 -4.04
CA VAL A 473 13.31 9.22 -2.70
C VAL A 473 14.03 7.88 -2.70
N SER A 474 14.75 7.58 -1.62
CA SER A 474 15.57 6.37 -1.55
C SER A 474 15.77 5.84 -0.14
N ASP A 475 16.00 4.54 -0.03
CA ASP A 475 16.42 3.90 1.23
C ASP A 475 17.93 3.96 1.48
N ARG A 476 18.73 4.61 0.61
CA ARG A 476 20.21 4.58 0.65
C ARG A 476 20.91 5.12 1.90
N GLY A 477 20.22 5.89 2.74
CA GLY A 477 20.83 6.60 3.88
C GLY A 477 22.06 7.42 3.45
N ASP A 478 23.16 7.30 4.21
CA ASP A 478 24.38 8.06 3.94
C ASP A 478 25.26 7.49 2.80
N ASN A 479 24.81 6.43 2.12
CA ASN A 479 25.54 5.82 1.01
C ASN A 479 25.35 6.63 -0.29
N LEU A 480 26.06 7.75 -0.40
CA LEU A 480 26.00 8.66 -1.55
C LEU A 480 26.98 8.30 -2.69
N GLU A 481 27.85 7.31 -2.46
CA GLU A 481 28.84 6.81 -3.41
C GLU A 481 28.56 5.33 -3.72
N PRO A 482 29.09 4.78 -4.83
CA PRO A 482 28.88 3.38 -5.19
C PRO A 482 29.30 2.42 -4.07
N VAL A 483 28.38 1.53 -3.69
CA VAL A 483 28.63 0.49 -2.68
C VAL A 483 29.18 -0.80 -3.29
N PRO A 484 29.89 -1.64 -2.53
CA PRO A 484 30.36 -2.93 -3.00
C PRO A 484 29.23 -3.83 -3.52
N ALA A 485 29.54 -4.72 -4.46
CA ALA A 485 28.56 -5.65 -5.00
C ALA A 485 27.97 -6.61 -3.93
N ASP A 486 28.68 -6.84 -2.84
CA ASP A 486 28.27 -7.67 -1.70
C ASP A 486 27.74 -6.85 -0.51
N PHE A 487 27.30 -5.60 -0.75
CA PHE A 487 26.72 -4.74 0.29
C PHE A 487 25.62 -5.49 1.08
N PRO A 488 25.75 -5.59 2.43
CA PRO A 488 24.85 -6.38 3.24
C PRO A 488 23.54 -5.62 3.51
N MET A 489 22.61 -5.61 2.54
CA MET A 489 21.33 -4.90 2.67
C MET A 489 20.54 -5.28 3.94
N TRP A 490 20.71 -6.49 4.45
CA TRP A 490 20.08 -6.94 5.70
C TRP A 490 20.54 -6.17 6.95
N GLU A 491 21.76 -5.63 6.95
CA GLU A 491 22.33 -4.84 8.05
C GLU A 491 22.09 -3.34 7.87
N HIS A 492 21.51 -2.95 6.74
CA HIS A 492 21.21 -1.57 6.38
C HIS A 492 19.80 -1.17 6.81
N GLU A 493 19.57 0.09 7.15
CA GLU A 493 18.26 0.61 7.53
C GLU A 493 17.41 0.87 6.27
N TYR A 494 16.87 -0.21 5.70
CA TYR A 494 16.08 -0.17 4.46
C TYR A 494 14.60 0.23 4.66
N ARG A 495 14.17 0.48 5.91
CA ARG A 495 12.79 0.88 6.21
C ARG A 495 12.56 2.38 6.08
N ARG A 496 13.63 3.16 6.16
CA ARG A 496 13.56 4.63 6.05
C ARG A 496 13.72 5.04 4.61
N ILE A 497 12.94 6.02 4.20
CA ILE A 497 12.97 6.58 2.86
C ILE A 497 13.15 8.08 3.00
N ASP A 498 14.30 8.59 2.53
CA ASP A 498 14.61 10.01 2.56
C ASP A 498 14.53 10.67 1.18
N LEU A 499 14.59 12.00 1.17
CA LEU A 499 14.71 12.82 -0.02
C LEU A 499 16.17 12.98 -0.46
N TYR A 500 16.42 12.79 -1.75
CA TYR A 500 17.72 12.96 -2.37
C TYR A 500 17.63 13.88 -3.59
N MET A 501 18.75 14.50 -3.94
CA MET A 501 18.91 15.30 -5.15
C MET A 501 20.13 14.83 -5.93
N ALA A 502 19.92 14.48 -7.19
CA ALA A 502 20.97 14.19 -8.16
C ALA A 502 21.27 15.41 -9.03
N ASP A 503 22.55 15.75 -9.17
CA ASP A 503 23.06 16.70 -10.16
C ASP A 503 23.50 15.92 -11.41
N LEU A 504 22.73 16.04 -12.50
CA LEU A 504 22.95 15.21 -13.70
C LEU A 504 24.26 15.52 -14.43
N PRO A 505 24.71 16.79 -14.55
CA PRO A 505 26.00 17.08 -15.18
C PRO A 505 27.20 16.47 -14.44
N THR A 506 27.17 16.43 -13.11
CA THR A 506 28.31 15.95 -12.30
C THR A 506 28.15 14.52 -11.79
N GLY A 507 26.95 13.96 -11.81
CA GLY A 507 26.62 12.67 -11.20
C GLY A 507 26.59 12.68 -9.67
N LYS A 508 26.69 13.86 -9.04
CA LYS A 508 26.75 13.96 -7.57
C LYS A 508 25.38 13.86 -6.93
N LEU A 509 25.34 13.18 -5.79
CA LEU A 509 24.15 13.01 -4.96
C LEU A 509 24.22 13.85 -3.69
N ARG A 510 23.07 14.32 -3.22
CA ARG A 510 22.90 15.01 -1.94
C ARG A 510 21.65 14.49 -1.23
N ARG A 511 21.81 13.98 -0.01
CA ARG A 511 20.69 13.70 0.92
C ARG A 511 20.14 15.02 1.46
N LEU A 512 18.81 15.17 1.47
CA LEU A 512 18.10 16.39 1.88
C LEU A 512 17.41 16.24 3.24
N THR A 513 17.03 15.03 3.61
CA THR A 513 16.35 14.70 4.86
C THR A 513 17.04 13.50 5.52
N ASP A 514 16.96 13.45 6.84
CA ASP A 514 17.47 12.35 7.66
C ASP A 514 16.59 12.27 8.91
N ASP A 515 15.35 11.83 8.70
CA ASP A 515 14.43 11.61 9.81
C ASP A 515 13.87 10.19 9.84
N ALA A 516 13.13 9.88 10.90
CA ALA A 516 12.63 8.53 11.14
C ALA A 516 11.32 8.23 10.41
N TYR A 517 10.87 9.13 9.54
CA TYR A 517 9.56 9.08 8.91
C TYR A 517 9.69 8.76 7.43
N GLU A 518 8.58 8.40 6.81
CA GLU A 518 8.59 8.16 5.38
C GLU A 518 8.38 9.46 4.62
N GLU A 519 9.17 9.64 3.55
CA GLU A 519 9.10 10.79 2.69
C GLU A 519 8.87 10.35 1.25
N ARG A 520 7.87 10.95 0.60
CA ARG A 520 7.34 10.46 -0.68
C ARG A 520 7.01 11.61 -1.62
N THR A 521 7.00 11.30 -2.91
CA THR A 521 6.50 12.21 -3.97
C THR A 521 7.08 13.64 -3.92
N PRO A 522 8.41 13.82 -3.87
CA PRO A 522 9.00 15.15 -3.90
C PRO A 522 8.66 15.85 -5.22
N LYS A 523 8.44 17.16 -5.16
CA LYS A 523 8.19 18.02 -6.32
C LYS A 523 8.87 19.37 -6.13
N TRP A 524 9.40 19.93 -7.21
CA TRP A 524 9.77 21.34 -7.22
C TRP A 524 8.51 22.19 -7.23
N THR A 525 8.51 23.23 -6.40
CA THR A 525 7.41 24.19 -6.41
C THR A 525 7.71 25.32 -7.41
N PRO A 526 6.71 26.13 -7.80
CA PRO A 526 6.96 27.32 -8.62
C PRO A 526 7.75 28.43 -7.89
N ARG A 527 8.00 28.30 -6.58
CA ARG A 527 8.85 29.23 -5.83
C ARG A 527 10.30 28.79 -5.94
N GLU A 528 11.18 29.76 -6.15
CA GLU A 528 12.61 29.51 -6.22
C GLU A 528 13.12 28.83 -4.95
N ASN A 529 13.93 27.79 -5.13
CA ASN A 529 14.58 27.04 -4.06
C ASN A 529 13.65 26.37 -3.04
N VAL A 530 12.35 26.28 -3.31
CA VAL A 530 11.39 25.59 -2.44
C VAL A 530 10.91 24.30 -3.11
N ILE A 531 11.02 23.20 -2.38
CA ILE A 531 10.46 21.90 -2.78
C ILE A 531 9.27 21.56 -1.89
N SER A 532 8.40 20.69 -2.37
CA SER A 532 7.35 20.06 -1.59
C SER A 532 7.55 18.56 -1.55
N PHE A 533 7.10 17.92 -0.48
CA PHE A 533 7.08 16.47 -0.33
C PHE A 533 5.96 16.06 0.60
N VAL A 534 5.61 14.78 0.60
CA VAL A 534 4.65 14.21 1.54
C VAL A 534 5.40 13.44 2.61
N SER A 535 5.01 13.61 3.87
CA SER A 535 5.62 12.84 4.97
C SER A 535 4.63 12.54 6.09
N ASP A 536 4.81 11.40 6.77
CA ASP A 536 3.98 10.92 7.86
C ASP A 536 4.53 11.25 9.26
N ARG A 537 5.30 12.34 9.41
CA ARG A 537 5.98 12.71 10.67
C ARG A 537 5.11 12.77 11.92
N ASN A 538 3.80 12.98 11.74
CA ASN A 538 2.83 12.99 12.83
C ASN A 538 1.93 11.74 12.89
N GLY A 539 2.09 10.76 11.99
CA GLY A 539 1.24 9.56 11.81
C GLY A 539 0.14 9.71 10.77
N ALA A 540 0.09 10.86 10.10
CA ALA A 540 -0.76 11.16 8.95
C ALA A 540 0.12 11.75 7.85
N TYR A 541 -0.04 11.30 6.61
CA TYR A 541 0.71 11.87 5.49
C TYR A 541 0.28 13.32 5.26
N ASN A 542 1.20 14.27 5.42
CA ASN A 542 0.94 15.69 5.25
C ASN A 542 1.82 16.28 4.15
N LEU A 543 1.37 17.36 3.54
CA LEU A 543 2.17 18.12 2.58
C LEU A 543 3.14 19.03 3.34
N TYR A 544 4.42 18.87 3.08
CA TYR A 544 5.50 19.70 3.61
C TYR A 544 6.11 20.55 2.50
N LEU A 545 6.62 21.71 2.89
CA LEU A 545 7.50 22.55 2.08
C LEU A 545 8.87 22.60 2.75
N MET A 546 9.93 22.67 1.94
CA MET A 546 11.31 22.83 2.40
C MET A 546 12.01 23.95 1.63
N ASP A 547 12.68 24.83 2.36
CA ASP A 547 13.65 25.77 1.82
C ASP A 547 14.99 25.04 1.62
N LEU A 548 15.44 24.87 0.37
CA LEU A 548 16.64 24.09 0.06
C LEU A 548 17.95 24.69 0.62
N PRO A 549 18.14 26.03 0.64
CA PRO A 549 19.33 26.65 1.22
C PRO A 549 19.46 26.43 2.73
N SER A 550 18.39 26.62 3.50
CA SER A 550 18.45 26.43 4.95
C SER A 550 18.25 24.98 5.39
N GLY A 551 17.54 24.18 4.60
CA GLY A 551 17.10 22.83 4.97
C GLY A 551 15.86 22.83 5.87
N ASP A 552 15.32 24.01 6.22
CA ASP A 552 14.14 24.10 7.08
C ASP A 552 12.91 23.60 6.33
N SER A 553 12.15 22.72 6.98
CA SER A 553 10.87 22.22 6.46
C SER A 553 9.71 22.48 7.42
N TRP A 554 8.53 22.72 6.87
CA TRP A 554 7.30 22.94 7.62
C TRP A 554 6.11 22.32 6.89
N ALA A 555 5.12 21.87 7.66
CA ALA A 555 3.88 21.37 7.08
C ALA A 555 2.98 22.51 6.64
N VAL A 556 2.20 22.29 5.59
CA VAL A 556 1.13 23.19 5.13
C VAL A 556 -0.26 22.57 5.24
N THR A 557 -0.33 21.33 5.74
CA THR A 557 -1.55 20.59 6.08
C THR A 557 -1.38 19.91 7.44
N ASP A 558 -2.51 19.66 8.13
CA ASP A 558 -2.57 18.79 9.31
C ASP A 558 -3.86 17.97 9.24
N VAL A 559 -3.91 16.98 8.32
CA VAL A 559 -5.14 16.25 7.97
C VAL A 559 -5.43 15.07 8.90
N VAL A 560 -6.72 14.76 9.05
CA VAL A 560 -7.20 13.61 9.87
C VAL A 560 -6.71 12.26 9.33
N THR A 561 -6.53 12.17 8.00
CA THR A 561 -6.15 10.95 7.29
C THR A 561 -4.78 11.08 6.63
N GLY A 562 -4.72 11.59 5.40
CA GLY A 562 -3.48 11.73 4.64
C GLY A 562 -3.66 12.43 3.28
N VAL A 563 -2.64 13.19 2.88
CA VAL A 563 -2.45 13.84 1.58
C VAL A 563 -1.44 13.04 0.76
N PHE A 564 -1.75 12.77 -0.51
CA PHE A 564 -0.94 11.92 -1.37
C PHE A 564 -0.77 12.50 -2.78
N THR A 565 0.34 12.16 -3.43
CA THR A 565 0.64 12.46 -4.85
C THR A 565 0.36 13.91 -5.25
N PRO A 566 1.06 14.90 -4.68
CA PRO A 566 0.87 16.30 -5.04
C PRO A 566 1.33 16.60 -6.48
N SER A 567 0.61 17.48 -7.17
CA SER A 567 0.95 18.01 -8.49
C SER A 567 0.74 19.52 -8.53
N TRP A 568 1.72 20.26 -9.06
CA TRP A 568 1.74 21.72 -9.03
C TRP A 568 1.44 22.34 -10.39
N SER A 569 0.68 23.43 -10.42
CA SER A 569 0.59 24.32 -11.58
C SER A 569 1.71 25.37 -11.54
N LYS A 570 1.98 26.03 -12.66
CA LYS A 570 2.93 27.17 -12.71
C LYS A 570 2.51 28.35 -11.83
N SER A 571 1.21 28.47 -11.52
CA SER A 571 0.66 29.53 -10.67
C SER A 571 0.80 29.27 -9.16
N GLY A 572 1.26 28.09 -8.76
CA GLY A 572 1.41 27.74 -7.34
C GLY A 572 0.18 27.10 -6.70
N THR A 573 -0.80 26.68 -7.50
CA THR A 573 -1.88 25.81 -7.02
C THR A 573 -1.37 24.37 -6.98
N VAL A 574 -1.73 23.64 -5.93
CA VAL A 574 -1.41 22.21 -5.79
C VAL A 574 -2.68 21.37 -5.83
N ALA A 575 -2.68 20.33 -6.66
CA ALA A 575 -3.65 19.24 -6.64
C ALA A 575 -3.07 18.07 -5.84
N PHE A 576 -3.89 17.41 -5.03
CA PHE A 576 -3.47 16.21 -4.31
C PHE A 576 -4.65 15.26 -4.11
N SER A 577 -4.37 13.98 -3.90
CA SER A 577 -5.39 13.00 -3.50
C SER A 577 -5.43 12.88 -1.98
N SER A 578 -6.61 12.63 -1.42
CA SER A 578 -6.80 12.41 0.02
C SER A 578 -7.84 11.32 0.25
N PHE A 579 -7.58 10.45 1.22
CA PHE A 579 -8.57 9.49 1.70
C PHE A 579 -9.49 10.17 2.71
N TYR A 580 -10.79 10.25 2.46
CA TYR A 580 -11.73 10.82 3.43
C TYR A 580 -13.14 10.28 3.21
N ASN A 581 -13.82 9.93 4.29
CA ASN A 581 -15.17 9.35 4.28
C ASN A 581 -15.26 8.09 3.38
N ALA A 582 -14.34 7.15 3.59
CA ALA A 582 -14.30 5.84 2.92
C ALA A 582 -13.99 5.84 1.41
N GLY A 583 -13.38 6.90 0.87
CA GLY A 583 -12.93 6.94 -0.53
C GLY A 583 -11.80 7.95 -0.77
N TYR A 584 -11.15 7.85 -1.92
CA TYR A 584 -10.14 8.80 -2.38
C TYR A 584 -10.74 9.84 -3.31
N ASP A 585 -10.46 11.11 -3.03
CA ASP A 585 -10.83 12.24 -3.88
C ASP A 585 -9.66 13.18 -4.13
N ILE A 586 -9.74 13.93 -5.22
CA ILE A 586 -8.79 14.99 -5.55
C ILE A 586 -9.26 16.33 -5.01
N PHE A 587 -8.32 17.06 -4.41
CA PHE A 587 -8.50 18.40 -3.87
C PHE A 587 -7.54 19.39 -4.51
N LEU A 588 -7.97 20.64 -4.68
CA LEU A 588 -7.14 21.76 -5.11
C LEU A 588 -6.91 22.75 -3.97
N TYR A 589 -5.66 23.03 -3.68
CA TYR A 589 -5.24 24.00 -2.69
C TYR A 589 -4.50 25.16 -3.37
N LYS A 590 -5.15 26.33 -3.41
CA LYS A 590 -4.71 27.48 -4.22
C LYS A 590 -3.59 28.31 -3.58
N ASN A 591 -3.55 28.37 -2.24
CA ASN A 591 -2.62 29.24 -1.50
C ASN A 591 -1.78 28.45 -0.47
N PRO A 592 -1.06 27.39 -0.87
CA PRO A 592 -0.28 26.56 0.06
C PRO A 592 0.92 27.30 0.68
N PHE A 593 1.32 28.44 0.11
CA PHE A 593 2.48 29.18 0.54
C PHE A 593 2.20 30.36 1.48
N ASP A 594 0.96 30.53 1.91
CA ASP A 594 0.57 31.53 2.89
C ASP A 594 1.30 31.26 4.22
N PRO A 595 2.03 32.22 4.83
CA PRO A 595 2.68 32.04 6.13
C PRO A 595 1.74 31.58 7.25
N ASP A 596 0.47 31.99 7.21
CA ASP A 596 -0.53 31.59 8.21
C ASP A 596 -0.94 30.11 8.06
N ARG A 597 -0.54 29.47 6.96
CA ARG A 597 -0.73 28.05 6.70
C ARG A 597 0.44 27.18 7.15
N ARG A 598 1.52 27.77 7.69
CA ARG A 598 2.57 26.98 8.33
C ARG A 598 2.00 26.29 9.58
N LYS A 599 1.98 24.96 9.55
CA LYS A 599 1.48 24.11 10.65
C LYS A 599 2.66 23.44 11.36
N SER A 600 2.43 23.13 12.63
CA SER A 600 3.22 22.18 13.41
C SER A 600 2.32 20.98 13.71
N PRO A 601 2.26 19.97 12.83
CA PRO A 601 1.25 18.92 12.90
C PRO A 601 1.27 18.19 14.23
N THR A 602 0.08 17.98 14.80
CA THR A 602 -0.02 17.27 16.08
C THR A 602 0.14 15.78 15.85
N LEU A 603 0.93 15.10 16.69
CA LEU A 603 1.02 13.63 16.64
C LEU A 603 -0.34 12.97 16.82
N THR A 604 -0.62 11.96 16.01
CA THR A 604 -1.79 11.10 16.17
C THR A 604 -1.76 10.40 17.52
N GLY A 605 -2.93 9.97 17.99
CA GLY A 605 -3.02 9.23 19.26
C GLY A 605 -2.15 7.97 19.28
N TYR A 606 -1.99 7.32 18.13
CA TYR A 606 -1.11 6.17 17.95
C TYR A 606 0.37 6.56 18.09
N GLN A 607 0.83 7.54 17.29
CA GLN A 607 2.23 7.99 17.30
C GLN A 607 2.69 8.52 18.66
N LYS A 608 1.81 9.22 19.40
CA LYS A 608 2.10 9.65 20.78
C LYS A 608 2.46 8.48 21.69
N LYS A 609 1.77 7.34 21.54
CA LYS A 609 2.00 6.16 22.40
C LYS A 609 3.25 5.38 22.02
N LEU A 610 3.57 5.31 20.72
CA LEU A 610 4.81 4.71 20.26
C LEU A 610 6.01 5.44 20.87
N ARG A 611 6.06 6.77 20.73
CA ARG A 611 7.15 7.57 21.31
C ARG A 611 7.30 7.40 22.82
N MET A 612 6.19 7.36 23.56
CA MET A 612 6.22 7.09 25.01
C MET A 612 6.75 5.69 25.35
N GLN A 613 6.48 4.68 24.51
CA GLN A 613 7.00 3.32 24.71
C GLN A 613 8.50 3.27 24.45
N ASP A 614 8.97 3.89 23.37
CA ASP A 614 10.39 3.94 23.03
C ASP A 614 11.20 4.69 24.10
N GLU A 615 10.70 5.83 24.58
CA GLU A 615 11.30 6.57 25.70
C GLU A 615 11.37 5.73 26.98
N SER A 616 10.31 4.96 27.29
CA SER A 616 10.30 4.11 28.48
C SER A 616 11.28 2.93 28.37
N GLN A 617 11.47 2.39 27.16
CA GLN A 617 12.41 1.30 26.88
C GLN A 617 13.86 1.79 26.85
N SER A 618 14.12 2.97 26.28
CA SER A 618 15.46 3.58 26.29
C SER A 618 15.90 3.92 27.71
N LEU A 619 15.02 4.50 28.53
CA LEU A 619 15.30 4.77 29.95
C LEU A 619 15.53 3.48 30.77
N ALA A 620 14.83 2.40 30.43
CA ALA A 620 15.05 1.09 31.05
C ALA A 620 16.38 0.46 30.61
N ALA A 621 16.81 0.65 29.36
CA ALA A 621 18.09 0.21 28.83
C ALA A 621 19.27 1.03 29.38
N GLU A 622 19.06 2.32 29.70
CA GLU A 622 20.05 3.22 30.30
C GLU A 622 20.21 3.06 31.82
N GLY A 623 19.51 2.11 32.46
CA GLY A 623 19.75 1.73 33.85
C GLY A 623 19.26 2.72 34.91
N PHE A 624 18.37 3.64 34.57
CA PHE A 624 17.68 4.45 35.58
C PHE A 624 16.60 3.61 36.26
N GLY A 625 16.96 3.05 37.42
CA GLY A 625 16.03 2.34 38.29
C GLY A 625 14.75 3.15 38.55
N ARG A 626 13.63 2.43 38.57
CA ARG A 626 12.29 2.96 38.89
C ARG A 626 12.37 4.02 40.00
N PRO A 627 11.67 5.17 39.89
CA PRO A 627 11.55 6.09 41.00
C PRO A 627 10.95 5.33 42.19
N VAL A 628 11.69 5.31 43.29
CA VAL A 628 11.20 4.82 44.58
C VAL A 628 9.98 5.67 44.95
N ALA A 629 8.85 5.01 45.20
CA ALA A 629 7.65 5.69 45.70
C ALA A 629 7.99 6.43 47.01
N PRO A 630 7.48 7.65 47.23
CA PRO A 630 7.70 8.32 48.51
C PRO A 630 6.96 7.53 49.60
N ASP A 631 7.71 7.14 50.63
CA ASP A 631 7.21 6.49 51.83
C ASP A 631 6.09 7.32 52.47
N GLU A 632 5.04 6.63 52.89
CA GLU A 632 4.00 7.17 53.77
C GLU A 632 4.64 7.59 55.11
N GLY A 633 4.45 8.85 55.48
CA GLY A 633 4.79 9.43 56.79
C GLY A 633 3.74 10.44 57.20
#